data_AF-A0AAV5V3A4-F1
#
_entry.id   AF-A0AAV5V3A4-F1
#
_cell.length_a   1.000
_cell.length_b   1.000
_cell.length_c   1.000
_cell.angle_alpha   90.00
_cell.angle_beta   90.00
_cell.angle_gamma   90.00
#
_symmetry.space_group_name_H-M   'P 1'
#
loop_
_entity.id
_entity.type
_entity.pdbx_description
1 polymer ?
#
loop_
_entity_poly.entity_id
_entity_poly.type
_entity_poly.pdbx_seq_one_letter_code
_entity_poly.pdbx_strand_id
1 'polypeptide(L)'
;QELSGWRASLSSWGLVDVPIRFEQAVVESEKIEKLSISEEEMEDIMHAARLINSHLLEDLDDIPLIYVTIINNAFAQITENWMCNVQPFETILDRTLIIAGSAQICDKIIEKYSEVACVPLSLPSSYNGNFEEKPEHRRLFTAFRLKVMENLVQNGLNFVFFDTDSIWLRDPSELFTNVTQIQNVDLVVGSSLNEVDRPFSSDPLLIIANERTESFISESRRLIE
;
A
#
# COMPACT_ATOMS: atom_id res chain seq x y z
N GLN A 1 -29.69 11.81 -37.11
CA GLN A 1 -29.60 11.11 -38.41
C GLN A 1 -29.76 9.63 -38.11
N GLU A 2 -30.89 9.05 -38.51
CA GLU A 2 -31.16 7.62 -38.31
C GLU A 2 -30.34 6.81 -39.31
N LEU A 3 -29.56 5.85 -38.81
CA LEU A 3 -29.01 4.76 -39.63
C LEU A 3 -29.87 3.53 -39.38
N SER A 4 -30.72 3.24 -40.36
CA SER A 4 -31.44 1.98 -40.47
C SER A 4 -30.55 0.93 -41.13
N GLY A 5 -30.62 -0.31 -40.64
CA GLY A 5 -30.26 -1.47 -41.44
C GLY A 5 -29.39 -2.51 -40.76
N TRP A 6 -30.01 -3.37 -39.94
CA TRP A 6 -29.61 -4.77 -39.85
C TRP A 6 -30.87 -5.63 -39.83
N ARG A 7 -31.20 -6.26 -40.97
CA ARG A 7 -32.14 -7.38 -41.02
C ARG A 7 -31.34 -8.65 -40.76
N ALA A 8 -31.58 -9.28 -39.62
CA ALA A 8 -31.30 -10.69 -39.43
C ALA A 8 -32.65 -11.43 -39.31
N SER A 9 -32.87 -12.40 -40.19
CA SER A 9 -33.97 -13.35 -40.09
C SER A 9 -33.43 -14.73 -39.76
N LEU A 10 -34.26 -15.52 -39.06
CA LEU A 10 -34.14 -16.94 -38.65
C LEU A 10 -33.49 -17.10 -37.25
N SER A 11 -34.03 -17.84 -36.29
CA SER A 11 -35.23 -18.68 -36.21
C SER A 11 -35.45 -19.14 -34.75
N SER A 12 -36.71 -19.11 -34.30
CA SER A 12 -37.32 -19.98 -33.27
C SER A 12 -36.54 -20.36 -32.00
N TRP A 13 -36.16 -19.40 -31.17
CA TRP A 13 -36.11 -19.58 -29.71
C TRP A 13 -36.59 -18.27 -29.08
N GLY A 14 -37.48 -18.34 -28.08
CA GLY A 14 -38.12 -17.17 -27.49
C GLY A 14 -37.08 -16.20 -26.92
N LEU A 15 -36.79 -15.14 -27.68
CA LEU A 15 -36.02 -14.00 -27.22
C LEU A 15 -36.97 -13.10 -26.44
N VAL A 16 -36.70 -12.96 -25.14
CA VAL A 16 -37.23 -11.86 -24.36
C VAL A 16 -36.52 -10.61 -24.90
N ASP A 17 -37.21 -9.82 -25.72
CA ASP A 17 -36.78 -8.47 -26.09
C ASP A 17 -36.88 -7.59 -24.84
N VAL A 18 -35.86 -7.64 -23.97
CA VAL A 18 -35.62 -6.56 -23.02
C VAL A 18 -34.82 -5.52 -23.79
N PRO A 19 -35.38 -4.36 -24.14
CA PRO A 19 -34.59 -3.28 -24.70
C PRO A 19 -33.52 -2.92 -23.67
N ILE A 20 -32.26 -3.19 -24.00
CA ILE A 20 -31.11 -2.65 -23.26
C ILE A 20 -31.17 -1.15 -23.48
N ARG A 21 -31.79 -0.44 -22.54
CA ARG A 21 -31.64 1.01 -22.44
C ARG A 21 -30.22 1.24 -21.94
N PHE A 22 -29.35 1.66 -22.85
CA PHE A 22 -28.21 2.46 -22.44
C PHE A 22 -28.78 3.80 -21.97
N GLU A 23 -29.20 3.85 -20.71
CA GLU A 23 -29.21 5.13 -20.02
C GLU A 23 -27.79 5.65 -20.14
N GLN A 24 -27.63 6.80 -20.79
CA GLN A 24 -26.40 7.56 -20.67
C GLN A 24 -26.23 7.79 -19.18
N ALA A 25 -25.36 6.99 -18.55
CA ALA A 25 -24.90 7.27 -17.21
C ALA A 25 -24.32 8.67 -17.30
N VAL A 26 -25.03 9.62 -16.71
CA VAL A 26 -24.47 10.94 -16.42
C VAL A 26 -23.34 10.61 -15.46
N VAL A 27 -22.11 10.59 -15.98
CA VAL A 27 -20.91 10.57 -15.15
C VAL A 27 -20.91 11.93 -14.48
N GLU A 28 -21.60 12.02 -13.35
CA GLU A 28 -21.39 13.11 -12.42
C GLU A 28 -19.89 13.09 -12.13
N SER A 29 -19.21 14.19 -12.44
CA SER A 29 -17.80 14.35 -12.15
C SER A 29 -17.67 14.25 -10.63
N GLU A 30 -17.36 13.06 -10.12
CA GLU A 30 -17.16 12.81 -8.71
C GLU A 30 -16.07 13.78 -8.25
N LYS A 31 -16.40 14.67 -7.33
CA LYS A 31 -15.46 15.64 -6.81
C LYS A 31 -14.40 14.86 -6.04
N ILE A 32 -13.21 14.73 -6.64
CA ILE A 32 -12.10 13.99 -6.04
C ILE A 32 -11.69 14.69 -4.75
N GLU A 33 -11.87 14.01 -3.62
CA GLU A 33 -11.42 14.49 -2.32
C GLU A 33 -9.89 14.45 -2.26
N LYS A 34 -9.29 15.52 -1.75
CA LYS A 34 -7.83 15.61 -1.62
C LYS A 34 -7.39 14.80 -0.40
N LEU A 35 -6.47 13.86 -0.62
CA LEU A 35 -5.77 13.18 0.46
C LEU A 35 -4.75 14.13 1.11
N SER A 36 -4.73 14.16 2.44
CA SER A 36 -3.76 14.92 3.22
C SER A 36 -3.48 14.19 4.53
N ILE A 37 -2.27 14.37 5.05
CA ILE A 37 -1.84 13.92 6.37
C ILE A 37 -1.59 15.18 7.18
N SER A 38 -2.18 15.27 8.36
CA SER A 38 -1.92 16.34 9.31
C SER A 38 -0.51 16.22 9.90
N GLU A 39 0.01 17.31 10.46
CA GLU A 39 1.32 17.29 11.12
C GLU A 39 1.31 16.35 12.34
N GLU A 40 0.19 16.28 13.08
CA GLU A 40 0.00 15.38 14.23
C GLU A 40 0.07 13.91 13.80
N GLU A 41 -0.70 13.52 12.78
CA GLU A 41 -0.67 12.15 12.25
C GLU A 41 0.73 11.76 11.74
N MET A 42 1.45 12.69 11.09
CA MET A 42 2.81 12.41 10.64
C MET A 42 3.78 12.24 11.81
N GLU A 43 3.67 13.06 12.86
CA GLU A 43 4.50 12.92 14.05
C GLU A 43 4.23 11.60 14.77
N ASP A 44 2.97 11.15 14.85
CA ASP A 44 2.62 9.84 15.42
C ASP A 44 3.24 8.68 14.63
N ILE A 45 3.18 8.74 13.29
CA ILE A 45 3.85 7.76 12.41
C ILE A 45 5.36 7.75 12.69
N MET A 46 6.00 8.93 12.74
CA MET A 46 7.44 9.03 12.99
C MET A 46 7.81 8.54 14.39
N HIS A 47 7.00 8.85 15.39
CA HIS A 47 7.21 8.40 16.76
C HIS A 47 7.18 6.87 16.85
N ALA A 48 6.15 6.24 16.28
CA ALA A 48 6.03 4.79 16.24
C ALA A 48 7.20 4.13 15.48
N ALA A 49 7.54 4.66 14.30
CA ALA A 49 8.64 4.13 13.49
C ALA A 49 10.00 4.22 14.21
N ARG A 50 10.27 5.35 14.88
CA ARG A 50 11.51 5.55 15.66
C ARG A 50 11.57 4.61 16.87
N LEU A 51 10.43 4.36 17.53
CA LEU A 51 10.37 3.45 18.67
C LEU A 51 10.76 2.02 18.25
N ILE A 52 10.16 1.52 17.16
CA ILE A 52 10.54 0.21 16.60
C ILE A 52 12.03 0.21 16.26
N ASN A 53 12.49 1.20 15.50
CA ASN A 53 13.88 1.28 15.06
C ASN A 53 14.87 1.35 16.24
N SER A 54 14.52 2.01 17.35
CA SER A 54 15.38 2.07 18.53
C SER A 54 15.56 0.71 19.21
N HIS A 55 14.52 -0.11 19.29
CA HIS A 55 14.64 -1.47 19.82
C HIS A 55 15.55 -2.32 18.92
N LEU A 56 15.44 -2.17 17.60
CA LEU A 56 16.28 -2.91 16.65
C LEU A 56 17.76 -2.56 16.75
N LEU A 57 18.09 -1.31 17.05
CA LEU A 57 19.48 -0.88 17.24
C LEU A 57 20.12 -1.46 18.51
N GLU A 58 19.32 -1.88 19.48
CA GLU A 58 19.83 -2.55 20.69
C GLU A 58 20.12 -4.04 20.42
N ASP A 59 19.36 -4.65 19.51
CA ASP A 59 19.35 -6.10 19.29
C ASP A 59 20.16 -6.58 18.07
N LEU A 60 20.47 -5.70 17.12
CA LEU A 60 21.09 -6.07 15.83
C LEU A 60 22.48 -5.48 15.65
N ASP A 61 23.42 -6.31 15.20
CA ASP A 61 24.71 -5.87 14.63
C ASP A 61 24.55 -5.31 13.19
N ASP A 62 23.35 -5.44 12.62
CA ASP A 62 23.01 -5.13 11.23
C ASP A 62 22.20 -3.83 11.07
N ILE A 63 21.98 -3.40 9.82
CA ILE A 63 21.16 -2.23 9.51
C ILE A 63 19.71 -2.48 10.00
N PRO A 64 19.15 -1.64 10.89
CA PRO A 64 17.80 -1.83 11.39
C PRO A 64 16.79 -1.61 10.26
N LEU A 65 15.83 -2.53 10.15
CA LEU A 65 14.80 -2.54 9.12
C LEU A 65 13.42 -2.69 9.75
N ILE A 66 12.52 -1.76 9.48
CA ILE A 66 11.11 -1.82 9.90
C ILE A 66 10.23 -2.26 8.72
N TYR A 67 9.14 -2.97 8.99
CA TYR A 67 8.13 -3.32 7.98
C TYR A 67 7.01 -2.28 8.04
N VAL A 68 6.67 -1.65 6.91
CA VAL A 68 5.66 -0.59 6.89
C VAL A 68 4.59 -0.90 5.86
N THR A 69 3.33 -0.75 6.24
CA THR A 69 2.20 -0.82 5.31
C THR A 69 1.16 0.24 5.63
N ILE A 70 0.43 0.68 4.59
CA ILE A 70 -0.65 1.67 4.71
C ILE A 70 -1.93 1.05 4.15
N ILE A 71 -2.93 0.92 5.02
CA ILE A 71 -4.19 0.23 4.75
C ILE A 71 -5.38 1.15 4.99
N ASN A 72 -6.46 0.93 4.24
CA ASN A 72 -7.75 1.53 4.53
C ASN A 72 -8.70 0.51 5.21
N ASN A 73 -9.96 0.91 5.45
CA ASN A 73 -10.93 0.03 6.09
C ASN A 73 -11.33 -1.20 5.26
N ALA A 74 -11.22 -1.17 3.94
CA ALA A 74 -11.52 -2.32 3.09
C ALA A 74 -10.47 -3.44 3.22
N PHE A 75 -9.21 -3.09 3.52
CA PHE A 75 -8.11 -4.05 3.66
C PHE A 75 -8.00 -4.67 5.05
N ALA A 76 -8.76 -4.20 6.05
CA ALA A 76 -8.62 -4.64 7.44
C ALA A 76 -8.64 -6.18 7.63
N GLN A 77 -9.54 -6.89 6.92
CA GLN A 77 -9.61 -8.35 7.01
C GLN A 77 -8.43 -9.05 6.31
N ILE A 78 -7.98 -8.49 5.19
CA ILE A 78 -6.81 -9.00 4.46
C ILE A 78 -5.55 -8.83 5.31
N THR A 79 -5.40 -7.67 5.95
CA THR A 79 -4.32 -7.41 6.91
C THR A 79 -4.34 -8.40 8.09
N GLU A 80 -5.52 -8.74 8.62
CA GLU A 80 -5.63 -9.74 9.67
C GLU A 80 -5.15 -11.14 9.21
N ASN A 81 -5.48 -11.51 7.97
CA ASN A 81 -5.00 -12.76 7.37
C ASN A 81 -3.48 -12.75 7.19
N TRP A 82 -2.91 -11.63 6.73
CA TRP A 82 -1.46 -11.48 6.61
C TRP A 82 -0.77 -11.61 7.97
N MET A 83 -1.26 -10.92 9.01
CA MET A 83 -0.70 -11.05 10.36
C MET A 83 -0.77 -12.49 10.88
N CYS A 84 -1.87 -13.21 10.61
CA CYS A 84 -1.96 -14.64 10.95
C CYS A 84 -0.95 -15.49 10.17
N ASN A 85 -0.68 -15.17 8.90
CA ASN A 85 0.32 -15.85 8.09
C ASN A 85 1.73 -15.64 8.62
N VAL A 86 2.08 -14.43 9.06
CA VAL A 86 3.44 -14.10 9.54
C VAL A 86 3.62 -14.28 11.04
N GLN A 87 2.57 -14.55 11.82
CA GLN A 87 2.65 -14.78 13.27
C GLN A 87 3.69 -15.83 13.69
N PRO A 88 3.93 -16.94 12.94
CA PRO A 88 4.98 -17.89 13.28
C PRO A 88 6.41 -17.36 13.06
N PHE A 89 6.59 -16.20 12.43
CA PHE A 89 7.89 -15.59 12.17
C PHE A 89 8.26 -14.68 13.34
N GLU A 90 9.33 -15.02 14.05
CA GLU A 90 9.73 -14.38 15.31
C GLU A 90 10.10 -12.90 15.17
N THR A 91 10.41 -12.44 13.95
CA THR A 91 11.04 -11.13 13.71
C THR A 91 10.19 -10.15 12.91
N ILE A 92 8.92 -10.47 12.64
CA ILE A 92 8.10 -9.68 11.72
C ILE A 92 7.14 -8.75 12.44
N LEU A 93 6.28 -9.28 13.32
CA LEU A 93 5.19 -8.50 13.91
C LEU A 93 5.70 -7.37 14.83
N ASP A 94 6.72 -7.63 15.64
CA ASP A 94 7.39 -6.66 16.52
C ASP A 94 8.12 -5.53 15.77
N ARG A 95 8.40 -5.74 14.48
CA ARG A 95 9.06 -4.78 13.59
C ARG A 95 8.09 -4.09 12.64
N THR A 96 6.80 -4.38 12.74
CA THR A 96 5.78 -3.91 11.81
C THR A 96 5.07 -2.66 12.31
N LEU A 97 5.02 -1.65 11.45
CA LEU A 97 4.18 -0.46 11.58
C LEU A 97 3.04 -0.52 10.56
N ILE A 98 1.80 -0.60 11.07
CA ILE A 98 0.59 -0.51 10.27
C ILE A 98 0.01 0.89 10.41
N ILE A 99 -0.12 1.58 9.28
CA ILE A 99 -0.75 2.90 9.22
C ILE A 99 -2.17 2.69 8.68
N ALA A 100 -3.19 2.83 9.53
CA ALA A 100 -4.55 2.36 9.24
C ALA A 100 -5.55 3.49 9.04
N GLY A 101 -6.49 3.34 8.09
CA GLY A 101 -7.50 4.35 7.76
C GLY A 101 -8.55 4.67 8.85
N SER A 102 -8.47 4.04 10.02
CA SER A 102 -9.26 4.41 11.21
C SER A 102 -8.70 3.83 12.52
N ALA A 103 -8.97 4.52 13.63
CA ALA A 103 -8.63 4.07 14.99
C ALA A 103 -9.23 2.69 15.32
N GLN A 104 -10.44 2.40 14.82
CA GLN A 104 -11.13 1.13 15.05
C GLN A 104 -10.36 -0.08 14.49
N ILE A 105 -9.55 0.11 13.44
CA ILE A 105 -8.67 -0.94 12.94
C ILE A 105 -7.54 -1.15 13.94
N CYS A 106 -6.86 -0.07 14.35
CA CYS A 106 -5.76 -0.18 15.31
C CYS A 106 -6.19 -0.81 16.64
N ASP A 107 -7.36 -0.43 17.17
CA ASP A 107 -7.91 -1.03 18.40
C ASP A 107 -8.01 -2.57 18.27
N LYS A 108 -8.51 -3.06 17.13
CA LYS A 108 -8.64 -4.51 16.86
C LYS A 108 -7.30 -5.20 16.65
N ILE A 109 -6.37 -4.55 15.95
CA ILE A 109 -5.03 -5.08 15.69
C ILE A 109 -4.31 -5.25 17.02
N ILE A 110 -4.27 -4.19 17.84
CA ILE A 110 -3.53 -4.16 19.11
C ILE A 110 -4.16 -5.12 20.14
N GLU A 111 -5.49 -5.30 20.13
CA GLU A 111 -6.16 -6.29 20.99
C GLU A 111 -5.67 -7.72 20.73
N LYS A 112 -5.35 -8.05 19.47
CA LYS A 112 -4.97 -9.42 19.06
C LYS A 112 -3.47 -9.63 18.90
N TYR A 113 -2.74 -8.60 18.48
CA TYR A 113 -1.31 -8.61 18.15
C TYR A 113 -0.64 -7.41 18.81
N SER A 114 -0.40 -7.52 20.12
CA SER A 114 0.09 -6.41 20.96
C SER A 114 1.50 -5.93 20.60
N GLU A 115 2.27 -6.76 19.89
CA GLU A 115 3.61 -6.48 19.40
C GLU A 115 3.63 -5.57 18.17
N VAL A 116 2.53 -5.45 17.42
CA VAL A 116 2.44 -4.62 16.21
C VAL A 116 2.17 -3.16 16.59
N ALA A 117 2.95 -2.23 16.03
CA ALA A 117 2.61 -0.82 16.13
C ALA A 117 1.52 -0.46 15.11
N CYS A 118 0.49 0.26 15.55
CA CYS A 118 -0.56 0.76 14.66
C CYS A 118 -0.83 2.24 14.90
N VAL A 119 -0.82 3.03 13.82
CA VAL A 119 -1.11 4.46 13.84
C VAL A 119 -2.33 4.74 12.96
N PRO A 120 -3.41 5.34 13.50
CA PRO A 120 -4.58 5.65 12.70
C PRO A 120 -4.39 6.92 11.86
N LEU A 121 -5.07 6.95 10.73
CA LEU A 121 -5.18 8.08 9.81
C LEU A 121 -6.64 8.42 9.55
N SER A 122 -6.89 9.71 9.34
CA SER A 122 -8.16 10.23 8.87
C SER A 122 -8.19 10.24 7.34
N LEU A 123 -8.76 9.18 6.76
CA LEU A 123 -9.00 9.11 5.32
C LEU A 123 -10.40 9.62 4.96
N PRO A 124 -10.55 10.37 3.85
CA PRO A 124 -11.85 10.72 3.31
C PRO A 124 -12.66 9.46 2.98
N SER A 125 -13.99 9.55 3.05
CA SER A 125 -14.88 8.40 2.88
C SER A 125 -14.69 7.67 1.55
N SER A 126 -14.34 8.42 0.49
CA SER A 126 -14.03 7.91 -0.84
C SER A 126 -12.81 6.97 -0.89
N TYR A 127 -11.89 7.08 0.08
CA TYR A 127 -10.69 6.25 0.20
C TYR A 127 -10.79 5.18 1.29
N ASN A 128 -11.86 5.19 2.10
CA ASN A 128 -12.08 4.18 3.13
C ASN A 128 -12.79 2.91 2.63
N GLY A 129 -13.33 2.92 1.41
CA GLY A 129 -13.89 1.75 0.74
C GLY A 129 -12.91 1.10 -0.24
N ASN A 130 -13.40 0.13 -1.03
CA ASN A 130 -12.64 -0.37 -2.17
C ASN A 130 -12.62 0.70 -3.27
N PHE A 131 -11.51 1.43 -3.38
CA PHE A 131 -11.27 2.42 -4.43
C PHE A 131 -10.35 1.89 -5.53
N GLU A 132 -9.93 0.62 -5.47
CA GLU A 132 -8.97 0.06 -6.41
C GLU A 132 -9.48 0.09 -7.83
N GLU A 133 -10.78 0.01 -8.08
CA GLU A 133 -11.32 0.08 -9.44
C GLU A 133 -11.27 1.49 -10.05
N LYS A 134 -10.95 2.53 -9.25
CA LYS A 134 -10.91 3.94 -9.67
C LYS A 134 -9.46 4.41 -9.90
N PRO A 135 -9.00 4.57 -11.16
CA PRO A 135 -7.61 4.89 -11.47
C PRO A 135 -7.07 6.16 -10.80
N GLU A 136 -7.87 7.22 -10.74
CA GLU A 136 -7.47 8.47 -10.08
C GLU A 136 -7.32 8.32 -8.56
N HIS A 137 -8.19 7.51 -7.91
CA HIS A 137 -8.06 7.28 -6.48
C HIS A 137 -6.80 6.46 -6.19
N ARG A 138 -6.50 5.44 -7.01
CA ARG A 138 -5.23 4.70 -6.93
C ARG A 138 -4.04 5.65 -7.08
N ARG A 139 -4.03 6.51 -8.11
CA ARG A 139 -2.95 7.49 -8.36
C ARG A 139 -2.70 8.37 -7.13
N LEU A 140 -3.76 8.96 -6.58
CA LEU A 140 -3.66 9.86 -5.43
C LEU A 140 -3.27 9.12 -4.15
N PHE A 141 -3.75 7.89 -3.95
CA PHE A 141 -3.34 7.07 -2.82
C PHE A 141 -1.87 6.62 -2.94
N THR A 142 -1.37 6.38 -4.16
CA THR A 142 0.07 6.16 -4.40
C THR A 142 0.89 7.39 -4.05
N ALA A 143 0.49 8.60 -4.47
CA ALA A 143 1.17 9.84 -4.08
C ALA A 143 1.16 10.03 -2.55
N PHE A 144 0.05 9.69 -1.90
CA PHE A 144 -0.08 9.71 -0.46
C PHE A 144 0.89 8.74 0.25
N ARG A 145 0.98 7.50 -0.24
CA ARG A 145 1.94 6.49 0.24
C ARG A 145 3.38 7.00 0.09
N LEU A 146 3.72 7.58 -1.07
CA LEU A 146 5.05 8.16 -1.30
C LEU A 146 5.37 9.32 -0.36
N LYS A 147 4.38 10.14 0.01
CA LYS A 147 4.60 11.20 1.01
C LYS A 147 5.01 10.64 2.37
N VAL A 148 4.38 9.55 2.82
CA VAL A 148 4.78 8.87 4.07
C VAL A 148 6.19 8.29 3.94
N MET A 149 6.45 7.58 2.84
CA MET A 149 7.77 6.99 2.57
C MET A 149 8.89 8.04 2.51
N GLU A 150 8.63 9.19 1.89
CA GLU A 150 9.56 10.33 1.84
C GLU A 150 9.92 10.80 3.26
N ASN A 151 8.93 10.93 4.14
CA ASN A 151 9.16 11.34 5.54
C ASN A 151 9.98 10.30 6.32
N LEU A 152 9.71 9.01 6.12
CA LEU A 152 10.52 7.94 6.73
C LEU A 152 11.99 8.02 6.29
N VAL A 153 12.23 8.19 4.98
CA VAL A 153 13.59 8.32 4.43
C VAL A 153 14.30 9.58 4.93
N GLN A 154 13.62 10.73 4.96
CA GLN A 154 14.16 11.99 5.49
C GLN A 154 14.59 11.89 6.96
N ASN A 155 13.98 10.97 7.70
CA ASN A 155 14.31 10.70 9.10
C ASN A 155 15.33 9.56 9.28
N GLY A 156 15.96 9.09 8.18
CA GLY A 156 17.01 8.08 8.23
C GLY A 156 16.53 6.67 8.54
N LEU A 157 15.23 6.38 8.33
CA LEU A 157 14.64 5.08 8.64
C LEU A 157 14.69 4.17 7.40
N ASN A 158 15.30 2.99 7.55
CA ASN A 158 15.28 1.96 6.52
C ASN A 158 14.06 1.07 6.72
N PHE A 159 13.38 0.72 5.64
CA PHE A 159 12.14 -0.04 5.75
C PHE A 159 11.86 -0.91 4.54
N VAL A 160 11.02 -1.92 4.76
CA VAL A 160 10.37 -2.68 3.71
C VAL A 160 8.92 -2.21 3.65
N PHE A 161 8.56 -1.56 2.54
CA PHE A 161 7.17 -1.27 2.23
C PHE A 161 6.52 -2.48 1.57
N PHE A 162 5.34 -2.88 2.02
CA PHE A 162 4.65 -4.05 1.49
C PHE A 162 3.13 -3.87 1.50
N ASP A 163 2.44 -4.59 0.61
CA ASP A 163 0.99 -4.72 0.63
C ASP A 163 0.57 -6.02 1.35
N THR A 164 -0.58 -5.94 2.02
CA THR A 164 -1.09 -7.03 2.89
C THR A 164 -1.82 -8.13 2.14
N ASP A 165 -2.01 -8.00 0.83
CA ASP A 165 -2.59 -9.02 -0.06
C ASP A 165 -1.58 -10.07 -0.54
N SER A 166 -0.39 -10.09 0.07
CA SER A 166 0.66 -11.09 -0.16
C SER A 166 0.64 -12.21 0.90
N ILE A 167 1.16 -13.38 0.53
CA ILE A 167 1.42 -14.50 1.45
C ILE A 167 2.92 -14.74 1.51
N TRP A 168 3.46 -14.76 2.72
CA TRP A 168 4.87 -14.99 2.98
C TRP A 168 5.06 -16.45 3.37
N LEU A 169 5.82 -17.17 2.55
CA LEU A 169 6.06 -18.61 2.74
C LEU A 169 7.21 -18.90 3.72
N ARG A 170 8.02 -17.88 4.01
CA ARG A 170 9.17 -17.91 4.92
C ARG A 170 9.38 -16.52 5.51
N ASP A 171 10.04 -16.47 6.66
CA ASP A 171 10.56 -15.23 7.23
C ASP A 171 11.60 -14.61 6.26
N PRO A 172 11.36 -13.41 5.71
CA PRO A 172 12.27 -12.76 4.77
C PRO A 172 13.38 -11.93 5.43
N SER A 173 13.47 -11.88 6.77
CA SER A 173 14.42 -11.01 7.47
C SER A 173 15.86 -11.25 7.03
N GLU A 174 16.31 -12.51 6.91
CA GLU A 174 17.65 -12.83 6.41
C GLU A 174 17.87 -12.37 4.95
N LEU A 175 16.84 -12.44 4.10
CA LEU A 175 16.95 -12.01 2.71
C LEU A 175 17.23 -10.51 2.65
N PHE A 176 16.45 -9.72 3.39
CA PHE A 176 16.61 -8.27 3.39
C PHE A 176 17.94 -7.85 4.01
N THR A 177 18.32 -8.41 5.15
CA THR A 177 19.62 -8.15 5.80
C THR A 177 20.81 -8.45 4.88
N ASN A 178 20.79 -9.58 4.17
CA ASN A 178 21.89 -9.92 3.27
C ASN A 178 22.02 -8.94 2.09
N VAL A 179 20.88 -8.48 1.55
CA VAL A 179 20.89 -7.55 0.41
C VAL A 179 21.45 -6.18 0.82
N THR A 180 21.13 -5.70 2.04
CA THR A 180 21.66 -4.41 2.53
C THR A 180 23.17 -4.44 2.76
N GLN A 181 23.74 -5.58 3.15
CA GLN A 181 25.17 -5.72 3.42
C GLN A 181 26.03 -5.95 2.18
N ILE A 182 25.53 -6.74 1.22
CA ILE A 182 26.39 -7.30 0.16
C ILE A 182 26.46 -6.37 -1.06
N GLN A 183 25.40 -5.61 -1.35
CA GLN A 183 25.21 -5.08 -2.71
C GLN A 183 25.29 -3.54 -2.84
N ASN A 184 25.48 -2.78 -1.76
CA ASN A 184 25.39 -1.30 -1.79
C ASN A 184 24.14 -0.83 -2.56
N VAL A 185 22.99 -1.43 -2.26
CA VAL A 185 21.73 -1.13 -2.95
C VAL A 185 20.91 -0.15 -2.11
N ASP A 186 20.42 0.89 -2.77
CA ASP A 186 19.56 1.92 -2.15
C ASP A 186 18.08 1.52 -2.15
N LEU A 187 17.64 0.78 -3.17
CA LEU A 187 16.26 0.38 -3.42
C LEU A 187 16.22 -1.01 -4.08
N VAL A 188 15.44 -1.94 -3.53
CA VAL A 188 15.13 -3.23 -4.17
C VAL A 188 13.64 -3.31 -4.41
N VAL A 189 13.26 -3.76 -5.60
CA VAL A 189 11.88 -3.93 -6.02
C VAL A 189 11.64 -5.35 -6.51
N GLY A 190 10.43 -5.86 -6.33
CA GLY A 190 10.02 -7.13 -6.95
C GLY A 190 10.09 -7.06 -8.48
N SER A 191 10.33 -8.19 -9.14
CA SER A 191 10.26 -8.28 -10.60
C SER A 191 8.90 -8.78 -11.05
N SER A 192 8.28 -8.08 -11.99
CA SER A 192 7.11 -8.59 -12.71
C SER A 192 7.60 -9.47 -13.87
N LEU A 193 7.59 -10.78 -13.66
CA LEU A 193 8.13 -11.75 -14.64
C LEU A 193 7.36 -11.77 -15.97
N ASN A 194 6.17 -11.16 -16.03
CA ASN A 194 5.24 -11.27 -17.16
C ASN A 194 4.91 -9.93 -17.84
N GLU A 195 5.40 -8.79 -17.34
CA GLU A 195 5.06 -7.46 -17.89
C GLU A 195 6.30 -6.77 -18.46
N VAL A 196 6.50 -6.89 -19.78
CA VAL A 196 7.63 -6.26 -20.48
C VAL A 196 7.66 -4.74 -20.31
N ASP A 197 6.47 -4.11 -20.30
CA ASP A 197 6.33 -2.65 -20.16
C ASP A 197 6.34 -2.18 -18.69
N ARG A 198 6.26 -3.11 -17.73
CA ARG A 198 6.25 -2.84 -16.28
C ARG A 198 7.03 -3.92 -15.54
N PRO A 199 8.36 -3.97 -15.71
CA PRO A 199 9.17 -5.09 -15.24
C PRO A 199 9.32 -5.16 -13.72
N PHE A 200 8.76 -4.18 -12.99
CA PHE A 200 8.90 -4.04 -11.54
C PHE A 200 7.55 -4.04 -10.84
N SER A 201 7.49 -4.72 -9.70
CA SER A 201 6.36 -4.68 -8.77
C SER A 201 6.52 -3.47 -7.83
N SER A 202 5.39 -2.93 -7.38
CA SER A 202 5.32 -1.88 -6.36
C SER A 202 5.48 -2.38 -4.93
N ASP A 203 5.56 -3.70 -4.75
CA ASP A 203 5.64 -4.37 -3.46
C ASP A 203 6.26 -5.79 -3.62
N PRO A 204 7.04 -6.25 -2.62
CA PRO A 204 7.65 -5.45 -1.57
C PRO A 204 8.73 -4.50 -2.13
N LEU A 205 8.96 -3.38 -1.44
CA LEU A 205 10.03 -2.41 -1.71
C LEU A 205 10.95 -2.34 -0.50
N LEU A 206 12.21 -2.78 -0.64
CA LEU A 206 13.23 -2.51 0.38
C LEU A 206 13.87 -1.15 0.08
N ILE A 207 13.84 -0.26 1.06
CA ILE A 207 14.24 1.13 0.95
C ILE A 207 15.32 1.41 2.01
N ILE A 208 16.51 1.81 1.56
CA ILE A 208 17.60 2.27 2.42
C ILE A 208 17.61 3.79 2.42
N ALA A 209 17.53 4.38 3.61
CA ALA A 209 17.45 5.81 3.78
C ALA A 209 18.80 6.46 3.48
N ASN A 210 18.82 7.27 2.43
CA ASN A 210 19.92 8.16 2.07
C ASN A 210 19.42 9.24 1.11
N GLU A 211 20.27 10.22 0.83
CA GLU A 211 19.93 11.36 -0.04
C GLU A 211 19.48 10.95 -1.46
N ARG A 212 19.99 9.83 -2.00
CA ARG A 212 19.61 9.35 -3.34
C ARG A 212 18.20 8.80 -3.33
N THR A 213 17.88 7.97 -2.33
CA THR A 213 16.55 7.40 -2.16
C THR A 213 15.51 8.49 -1.84
N GLU A 214 15.88 9.48 -1.03
CA GLU A 214 15.05 10.65 -0.77
C GLU A 214 14.69 11.38 -2.06
N SER A 215 15.71 11.72 -2.87
CA SER A 215 15.52 12.41 -4.14
C SER A 215 14.66 11.58 -5.11
N PHE A 216 14.86 10.26 -5.15
CA PHE A 216 14.06 9.36 -5.98
C PHE A 216 12.58 9.34 -5.59
N ILE A 217 12.27 9.20 -4.29
CA ILE A 217 10.89 9.17 -3.80
C ILE A 217 10.21 10.53 -4.01
N SER A 218 10.92 11.62 -3.72
CA SER A 218 10.40 12.99 -3.89
C SER A 218 10.04 13.27 -5.36
N GLU A 219 10.92 12.91 -6.29
CA GLU A 219 10.65 13.06 -7.74
C GLU A 219 9.53 12.12 -8.20
N SER A 220 9.49 10.89 -7.71
CA SER A 220 8.40 9.94 -8.00
C SER A 220 7.05 10.49 -7.57
N ARG A 221 6.95 11.08 -6.37
CA ARG A 221 5.74 11.74 -5.89
C ARG A 221 5.37 12.93 -6.77
N ARG A 222 6.35 13.78 -7.12
CA ARG A 222 6.15 14.95 -8.00
C ARG A 222 5.62 14.58 -9.39
N LEU A 223 6.01 13.42 -9.93
CA LEU A 223 5.52 12.93 -11.22
C LEU A 223 4.11 12.34 -11.14
N ILE A 224 3.68 11.89 -9.96
CA ILE A 224 2.35 11.33 -9.74
C ILE A 224 1.33 12.41 -9.44
N GLU A 225 1.69 13.49 -8.72
CA GLU A 225 0.79 14.62 -8.40
C GLU A 225 0.38 15.44 -9.65
#